data_AF-A0A369Z302-F1
#
_entry.id   AF-A0A369Z302-F1
#
_cell.length_a   1.000
_cell.length_b   1.000
_cell.length_c   1.000
_cell.angle_alpha   90.00
_cell.angle_beta   90.00
_cell.angle_gamma   90.00
#
_symmetry.space_group_name_H-M   'P 1'
#
loop_
_entity.id
_entity.type
_entity.pdbx_description
1 polymer ?
#
loop_
_entity_poly.entity_id
_entity_poly.type
_entity_poly.pdbx_seq_one_letter_code
_entity_poly.pdbx_strand_id
1 'polypeptide(L)' 'MPEKHLQEYMLFYQEQPFGLWRDDYRTAQIAHLLALIHKDPKQKATTLNDLMPFFNENKASEDKEDDGVESYLLNR' A
#
# COMPACT_ATOMS: atom_id res chain seq x y z
N MET A 1 14.07 -22.52 17.94
CA MET A 1 13.30 -21.27 17.94
C MET A 1 12.42 -21.24 19.17
N PRO A 2 12.74 -20.43 20.18
CA PRO A 2 11.90 -20.24 21.39
C PRO A 2 10.52 -19.65 21.05
N GLU A 3 9.47 -20.08 21.75
CA GLU A 3 8.07 -19.62 21.54
C GLU A 3 7.91 -18.10 21.59
N LYS A 4 8.68 -17.43 22.45
CA LYS A 4 8.63 -15.97 22.60
C LYS A 4 8.93 -15.23 21.29
N HIS A 5 9.90 -15.72 20.52
CA HIS A 5 10.24 -15.10 19.23
C HIS A 5 9.15 -15.34 18.19
N LEU A 6 8.47 -16.49 18.23
CA LEU A 6 7.34 -16.75 17.34
C LEU A 6 6.21 -15.73 17.56
N GLN A 7 5.92 -15.43 18.83
CA GLN A 7 4.90 -14.45 19.19
C GLN A 7 5.27 -13.02 18.74
N GLU A 8 6.54 -12.64 18.91
CA GLU A 8 7.07 -11.35 18.42
C GLU A 8 7.00 -11.25 16.89
N TYR A 9 7.35 -12.31 16.14
CA TYR A 9 7.21 -12.33 14.68
C TYR A 9 5.74 -12.27 14.23
N MET A 10 4.84 -12.98 14.89
CA MET A 10 3.41 -12.93 14.57
C MET A 10 2.84 -11.52 14.78
N LEU A 11 3.21 -10.86 15.88
CA LEU A 11 2.79 -9.49 16.15
C LEU A 11 3.39 -8.52 15.11
N PHE A 12 4.67 -8.67 14.77
CA PHE A 12 5.33 -7.89 13.73
C PHE A 12 4.63 -8.00 12.37
N TYR A 13 4.21 -9.20 11.95
CA TYR A 13 3.45 -9.40 10.71
C TYR A 13 2.01 -8.89 10.77
N GLN A 14 1.41 -8.82 11.96
CA GLN A 14 0.08 -8.21 12.15
C GLN A 14 0.14 -6.68 12.16
N GLU A 15 1.19 -6.10 12.73
CA GLU A 15 1.39 -4.65 12.83
C GLU A 15 1.93 -4.04 11.53
N GLN A 16 2.67 -4.81 10.72
CA GLN A 16 3.24 -4.29 9.48
C GLN A 16 2.15 -4.03 8.40
N PRO A 17 1.92 -2.77 8.02
CA PRO A 17 0.89 -2.41 7.04
C PRO A 17 1.28 -2.75 5.59
N PHE A 18 2.49 -3.27 5.36
CA PHE A 18 3.02 -3.54 4.02
C PHE A 18 2.21 -4.58 3.24
N GLY A 19 1.53 -5.51 3.93
CA GLY A 19 0.64 -6.50 3.33
C GLY A 19 -0.70 -5.90 2.91
N LEU A 20 -1.37 -5.18 3.83
CA LEU A 20 -2.67 -4.56 3.56
C LEU A 20 -2.60 -3.53 2.43
N TRP A 21 -1.59 -2.66 2.42
CA TRP A 21 -1.50 -1.63 1.38
C TRP A 21 -1.30 -2.23 -0.03
N ARG A 22 -0.49 -3.30 -0.15
CA ARG A 22 -0.29 -4.00 -1.43
C ARG A 22 -1.56 -4.71 -1.88
N ASP A 23 -2.32 -5.28 -0.93
CA ASP A 23 -3.58 -5.96 -1.22
C ASP A 23 -4.68 -4.96 -1.62
N ASP A 24 -4.77 -3.84 -0.91
CA ASP A 24 -5.66 -2.72 -1.22
C ASP A 24 -5.33 -2.12 -2.58
N TYR A 25 -4.03 -1.93 -2.90
CA TYR A 25 -3.58 -1.43 -4.19
C TYR A 25 -3.96 -2.36 -5.35
N ARG A 26 -3.71 -3.67 -5.21
CA ARG A 26 -4.12 -4.66 -6.23
C ARG A 26 -5.63 -4.67 -6.42
N THR A 27 -6.38 -4.61 -5.33
CA THR A 27 -7.84 -4.59 -5.35
C THR A 27 -8.36 -3.32 -6.05
N ALA A 28 -7.76 -2.17 -5.76
CA ALA A 28 -8.07 -0.90 -6.42
C ALA A 28 -7.78 -0.94 -7.93
N GLN A 29 -6.67 -1.55 -8.35
CA GLN A 29 -6.38 -1.73 -9.79
C GLN A 29 -7.43 -2.62 -10.49
N ILE A 30 -7.81 -3.72 -9.87
CA ILE A 30 -8.84 -4.63 -10.41
C ILE A 30 -10.18 -3.92 -10.49
N ALA A 31 -10.59 -3.21 -9.44
CA ALA A 31 -11.82 -2.43 -9.41
C ALA A 31 -11.82 -1.31 -10.46
N HIS A 32 -10.70 -0.63 -10.65
CA HIS A 32 -10.52 0.38 -11.70
C HIS A 32 -10.70 -0.21 -13.10
N LEU A 33 -10.07 -1.36 -13.39
CA LEU A 33 -10.25 -2.05 -14.67
C LEU A 33 -11.70 -2.49 -14.89
N LEU A 34 -12.32 -3.05 -13.85
CA LEU A 34 -13.73 -3.47 -13.91
C LEU A 34 -14.65 -2.28 -14.17
N ALA A 35 -14.42 -1.16 -13.50
CA ALA A 35 -15.18 0.06 -13.70
C ALA A 35 -14.99 0.62 -15.12
N LEU A 36 -13.78 0.56 -15.68
CA LEU A 36 -13.54 0.98 -17.07
C LEU A 36 -14.31 0.13 -18.09
N ILE A 37 -14.41 -1.18 -17.86
CA ILE A 37 -15.11 -2.10 -18.78
C ILE A 37 -16.63 -1.86 -18.74
N HIS A 38 -17.20 -1.63 -17.56
CA HIS A 38 -18.66 -1.51 -17.36
C HIS A 38 -19.18 -0.07 -17.39
N LYS A 39 -18.30 0.90 -17.66
CA LYS A 39 -18.64 2.31 -17.64
C LYS A 39 -19.49 2.72 -18.85
N ASP A 40 -20.47 3.59 -18.61
CA ASP A 40 -21.16 4.30 -19.68
C ASP A 40 -20.20 5.28 -20.39
N PRO A 41 -20.22 5.37 -21.72
CA PRO A 41 -19.30 6.21 -22.49
C PRO A 41 -19.43 7.73 -22.19
N LYS A 42 -20.51 8.15 -21.52
CA LYS A 42 -20.74 9.53 -21.08
C LYS A 42 -20.24 9.83 -19.66
N GLN A 43 -19.95 8.81 -18.86
CA GLN A 43 -19.48 9.01 -17.49
C GLN A 43 -18.01 9.41 -17.46
N LYS A 44 -17.55 9.97 -16.32
CA LYS A 44 -16.13 10.22 -16.08
C LYS A 44 -15.41 8.89 -15.83
N ALA A 45 -14.16 8.76 -16.27
CA ALA A 45 -13.37 7.56 -15.94
C ALA A 45 -13.04 7.56 -14.45
N THR A 46 -13.26 6.43 -13.78
CA THR A 46 -12.83 6.21 -12.41
C THR A 46 -11.31 6.31 -12.38
N THR A 47 -10.75 7.05 -11.43
CA THR A 47 -9.31 7.16 -11.22
C THR A 47 -8.90 6.36 -10.01
N LEU A 48 -7.61 5.99 -9.91
CA LEU A 48 -7.12 5.23 -8.76
C LEU A 48 -7.34 5.97 -7.44
N ASN A 49 -7.30 7.31 -7.45
CA ASN A 49 -7.58 8.15 -6.29
C ASN A 49 -9.02 8.05 -5.79
N ASP A 50 -9.98 7.77 -6.68
CA ASP A 50 -11.38 7.58 -6.27
C ASP A 50 -11.55 6.27 -5.47
N LEU A 51 -10.63 5.33 -5.63
CA LEU A 51 -10.62 4.03 -4.94
C LEU A 51 -9.66 4.01 -3.75
N MET A 52 -8.60 4.81 -3.81
CA MET A 52 -7.61 4.99 -2.74
C MET A 52 -7.32 6.47 -2.51
N PRO A 53 -8.09 7.15 -1.64
CA PRO A 53 -7.91 8.57 -1.34
C PRO A 53 -6.49 8.89 -0.81
N PHE A 54 -5.92 7.98 -0.01
CA PHE A 54 -4.61 8.14 0.61
C PHE A 54 -3.43 8.04 -0.36
N PHE A 55 -3.65 7.54 -1.60
CA PHE A 55 -2.57 7.32 -2.57
C PHE A 55 -1.88 8.62 -3.02
N ASN A 56 -2.65 9.71 -3.09
CA ASN A 56 -2.13 11.01 -3.47
C ASN A 56 -1.78 11.90 -2.27
N GLU A 57 -2.29 11.59 -1.08
CA GLU A 57 -1.91 12.29 0.16
C GLU A 57 -0.43 12.05 0.49
N ASN A 58 0.07 10.84 0.23
CA ASN A 58 1.47 10.47 0.46
C ASN A 58 2.46 11.21 -0.46
N LYS A 59 2.04 11.65 -1.65
CA LYS A 59 2.91 12.44 -2.54
C LYS A 59 3.20 13.85 -2.01
N ALA A 60 2.37 14.36 -1.11
CA ALA A 60 2.63 15.64 -0.44
C ALA A 60 3.52 15.49 0.80
N SER A 61 3.66 14.27 1.34
CA SER A 61 4.47 13.96 2.52
C SER A 61 5.74 13.14 2.22
N GLU A 62 5.99 12.77 0.96
CA GLU A 62 7.16 12.00 0.51
C GLU A 62 8.51 12.74 0.67
N ASP A 63 8.51 14.03 1.06
CA ASP A 63 9.75 14.77 1.33
C ASP A 63 10.36 14.50 2.73
N LYS A 64 9.78 13.65 3.61
CA LYS A 64 10.23 13.58 5.02
C LYS A 64 10.30 12.22 5.73
N GLU A 65 10.02 11.09 5.09
CA GLU A 65 10.20 9.80 5.76
C GLU A 65 11.22 8.95 4.99
N ASP A 66 12.49 9.19 5.30
CA ASP A 66 13.61 8.31 5.01
C ASP A 66 13.30 6.92 5.61
N ASP A 67 13.00 5.96 4.73
CA ASP A 67 12.67 4.56 5.05
C ASP A 67 13.86 3.81 5.71
N GLY A 68 14.97 4.50 6.02
CA GLY A 68 16.11 3.96 6.78
C GLY A 68 16.88 2.86 6.02
N VAL A 69 16.43 2.50 4.82
CA VAL A 69 17.02 1.47 3.96
C VAL A 69 18.45 1.85 3.59
N GLU A 70 18.71 3.13 3.32
CA GLU A 70 20.07 3.61 3.02
C GLU A 70 21.02 3.36 4.21
N SER A 71 20.57 3.66 5.43
CA SER A 71 21.38 3.46 6.64
C SER A 71 21.69 1.98 6.93
N TYR A 72 20.77 1.08 6.60
CA TYR A 72 20.97 -0.37 6.75
C TYR A 72 21.96 -0.93 5.72
N LEU A 73 21.95 -0.41 4.49
CA LEU A 73 22.87 -0.83 3.42
C LEU A 73 24.30 -0.31 3.63
N LEU A 74 24.46 0.86 4.27
CA LEU A 74 25.77 1.42 4.61
C LEU A 74 26.50 0.67 5.73
N ASN A 75 25.78 -0.03 6.60
CA ASN A 75 26.34 -0.79 7.73
C ASN A 75 26.67 -2.26 7.37
N ARG A 76 26.86 -2.58 6.08
CA ARG A 76 27.21 -3.93 5.61
C ARG A 76 28.72 -4.16 5.54
#